data_AF-A0A174ENG0-F1
#
_entry.id   AF-A0A174ENG0-F1
#
_cell.length_a   1.000
_cell.length_b   1.000
_cell.length_c   1.000
_cell.angle_alpha   90.00
_cell.angle_beta   90.00
_cell.angle_gamma   90.00
#
_symmetry.space_group_name_H-M   'P 1'
#
loop_
_entity.id
_entity.type
_entity.pdbx_description
1 polymer ?
#
loop_
_entity_poly.entity_id
_entity_poly.type
_entity_poly.pdbx_seq_one_letter_code
_entity_poly.pdbx_strand_id
1 'polypeptide(L)'
;MKGIEESVFSGCGNLKQIEIPDNITYISDRAFSYAGLTSVEIPDSVTSIGEEAFYGCGSLKKAVIGNNLAYVAYSAFYSCALTEIMWGGKIEKIGKSAFAQNKNLTTVSIPNSVTEIEYGAFAGCENLSDIEIPDSVEAIGGFAFESDINPGNTAWYDAQADGDVYAGKVYYKYKGEVPTDTVVTIKDGTKGIAGYAFYMQRNLKEVVIPDSVNNIGEAAFMDCISLKNVTIPDSVNNIGEVAFMGCESLKTVTIPESVKVIGREALGYLSSKQYEQGYKVEGFTIRGVAGSAAEKYAKENGFTFEAMKPDYIKGDSDSDGKVTISDVRTTLRYVCQKVELDEEQKLAADVEKDGVINIKDLRKVLRFVCNKIEEL
;
A
#
# COMPACT_ATOMS: atom_id res chain seq x y z
N MET A 1 -35.68 12.68 5.85
CA MET A 1 -34.47 12.14 6.49
C MET A 1 -33.36 12.15 5.45
N LYS A 2 -32.12 12.50 5.79
CA LYS A 2 -30.98 12.52 4.84
C LYS A 2 -30.09 11.28 4.92
N GLY A 3 -30.32 10.40 5.88
CA GLY A 3 -29.54 9.20 6.10
C GLY A 3 -30.31 8.17 6.90
N ILE A 4 -29.74 6.97 7.01
CA ILE A 4 -30.24 5.91 7.89
C ILE A 4 -29.33 5.88 9.11
N GLU A 5 -29.88 6.23 10.27
CA GLU A 5 -29.09 6.45 11.47
C GLU A 5 -28.55 5.16 12.10
N GLU A 6 -27.59 5.34 13.00
CA GLU A 6 -26.88 4.26 13.66
C GLU A 6 -27.84 3.25 14.30
N SER A 7 -27.61 1.96 14.02
CA SER A 7 -28.35 0.84 14.61
C SER A 7 -29.89 0.85 14.47
N VAL A 8 -30.51 1.73 13.66
CA VAL A 8 -31.98 1.90 13.62
C VAL A 8 -32.75 0.61 13.28
N PHE A 9 -32.19 -0.23 12.40
CA PHE A 9 -32.75 -1.52 12.03
C PHE A 9 -31.89 -2.69 12.52
N SER A 10 -31.00 -2.45 13.49
CA SER A 10 -30.16 -3.50 14.07
C SER A 10 -31.03 -4.56 14.77
N GLY A 11 -30.70 -5.84 14.58
CA GLY A 11 -31.43 -6.99 15.12
C GLY A 11 -32.83 -7.21 14.53
N CYS A 12 -33.23 -6.47 13.49
CA CYS A 12 -34.54 -6.61 12.85
C CYS A 12 -34.64 -7.88 11.99
N GLY A 13 -34.58 -9.07 12.60
CA GLY A 13 -34.54 -10.37 11.89
C GLY A 13 -35.78 -10.69 11.03
N ASN A 14 -36.89 -9.98 11.24
CA ASN A 14 -38.11 -10.09 10.42
C ASN A 14 -38.16 -9.09 9.26
N LEU A 15 -37.26 -8.09 9.20
CA LEU A 15 -37.19 -7.12 8.12
C LEU A 15 -36.61 -7.79 6.87
N LYS A 16 -37.46 -8.21 5.91
CA LYS A 16 -37.01 -8.95 4.73
C LYS A 16 -36.59 -8.08 3.56
N GLN A 17 -37.20 -6.90 3.45
CA GLN A 17 -36.94 -5.95 2.38
C GLN A 17 -36.99 -4.53 2.96
N ILE A 18 -36.19 -3.65 2.36
CA ILE A 18 -36.28 -2.21 2.56
C ILE A 18 -36.10 -1.52 1.21
N GLU A 19 -36.83 -0.44 1.01
CA GLU A 19 -36.59 0.51 -0.08
C GLU A 19 -35.84 1.70 0.52
N ILE A 20 -34.65 2.00 0.00
CA ILE A 20 -33.84 3.16 0.40
C ILE A 20 -34.13 4.27 -0.61
N PRO A 21 -34.81 5.37 -0.24
CA PRO A 21 -35.15 6.42 -1.19
C PRO A 21 -33.94 7.24 -1.64
N ASP A 22 -33.99 7.81 -2.85
CA ASP A 22 -32.92 8.60 -3.47
C ASP A 22 -32.53 9.92 -2.75
N ASN A 23 -33.21 10.26 -1.64
CA ASN A 23 -32.83 11.39 -0.80
C ASN A 23 -31.89 10.99 0.37
N ILE A 24 -31.62 9.69 0.53
CA ILE A 24 -30.69 9.15 1.51
C ILE A 24 -29.27 9.26 0.96
N THR A 25 -28.41 9.94 1.73
CA THR A 25 -27.02 10.23 1.38
C THR A 25 -26.00 9.40 2.15
N TYR A 26 -26.41 8.79 3.28
CA TYR A 26 -25.55 7.92 4.07
C TYR A 26 -26.35 6.81 4.76
N ILE A 27 -25.66 5.71 5.04
CA ILE A 27 -26.08 4.64 5.94
C ILE A 27 -25.06 4.60 7.07
N SER A 28 -25.47 4.86 8.30
CA SER A 28 -24.56 4.92 9.46
C SER A 28 -24.16 3.53 9.97
N ASP A 29 -23.25 3.53 10.94
CA ASP A 29 -22.71 2.32 11.55
C ASP A 29 -23.83 1.40 12.07
N ARG A 30 -23.68 0.10 11.84
CA ARG A 30 -24.59 -0.96 12.30
C ARG A 30 -26.08 -0.76 11.93
N ALA A 31 -26.40 0.14 11.00
CA ALA A 31 -27.78 0.55 10.69
C ALA A 31 -28.73 -0.64 10.44
N PHE A 32 -28.23 -1.71 9.81
CA PHE A 32 -28.93 -2.96 9.51
C PHE A 32 -28.23 -4.19 10.09
N SER A 33 -27.35 -4.05 11.09
CA SER A 33 -26.63 -5.20 11.64
C SER A 33 -27.62 -6.28 12.11
N TYR A 34 -27.40 -7.54 11.75
CA TYR A 34 -28.29 -8.67 12.03
C TYR A 34 -29.74 -8.50 11.53
N ALA A 35 -29.98 -7.63 10.55
CA ALA A 35 -31.30 -7.52 9.91
C ALA A 35 -31.60 -8.77 9.06
N GLY A 36 -32.89 -9.08 8.94
CA GLY A 36 -33.38 -10.22 8.18
C GLY A 36 -33.42 -10.05 6.66
N LEU A 37 -32.71 -9.05 6.12
CA LEU A 37 -32.81 -8.62 4.72
C LEU A 37 -32.38 -9.77 3.80
N THR A 38 -33.09 -9.96 2.69
CA THR A 38 -32.70 -10.93 1.65
C THR A 38 -31.91 -10.30 0.51
N SER A 39 -32.15 -9.02 0.27
CA SER A 39 -31.45 -8.19 -0.71
C SER A 39 -31.42 -6.75 -0.22
N VAL A 40 -30.41 -5.99 -0.62
CA VAL A 40 -30.36 -4.53 -0.43
C VAL A 40 -29.93 -3.85 -1.71
N GLU A 41 -30.61 -2.75 -2.05
CA GLU A 41 -30.23 -1.82 -3.09
C GLU A 41 -29.82 -0.50 -2.45
N ILE A 42 -28.55 -0.17 -2.56
CA ILE A 42 -27.99 1.09 -2.08
C ILE A 42 -28.02 2.06 -3.27
N PRO A 43 -28.87 3.10 -3.24
CA PRO A 43 -29.04 3.99 -4.38
C PRO A 43 -27.80 4.87 -4.61
N ASP A 44 -27.68 5.40 -5.82
CA ASP A 44 -26.58 6.30 -6.23
C ASP A 44 -26.50 7.57 -5.39
N SER A 45 -27.56 7.95 -4.66
CA SER A 45 -27.54 9.08 -3.73
C SER A 45 -26.68 8.82 -2.48
N VAL A 46 -26.45 7.56 -2.11
CA VAL A 46 -25.64 7.18 -0.95
C VAL A 46 -24.16 7.32 -1.27
N THR A 47 -23.47 8.18 -0.54
CA THR A 47 -22.04 8.45 -0.70
C THR A 47 -21.18 7.80 0.39
N SER A 48 -21.79 7.27 1.46
CA SER A 48 -21.08 6.58 2.53
C SER A 48 -21.92 5.48 3.19
N ILE A 49 -21.26 4.36 3.51
CA ILE A 49 -21.77 3.28 4.33
C ILE A 49 -20.87 3.18 5.55
N GLY A 50 -21.46 3.15 6.74
CA GLY A 50 -20.77 3.06 8.02
C GLY A 50 -20.23 1.67 8.33
N GLU A 51 -19.46 1.59 9.39
CA GLU A 51 -18.88 0.34 9.88
C GLU A 51 -19.97 -0.65 10.27
N GLU A 52 -19.79 -1.92 9.89
CA GLU A 52 -20.72 -3.00 10.25
C GLU A 52 -22.18 -2.75 9.82
N ALA A 53 -22.44 -1.86 8.85
CA ALA A 53 -23.78 -1.42 8.49
C ALA A 53 -24.75 -2.58 8.19
N PHE A 54 -24.28 -3.65 7.54
CA PHE A 54 -25.04 -4.88 7.26
C PHE A 54 -24.40 -6.12 7.92
N TYR A 55 -23.56 -5.93 8.94
CA TYR A 55 -22.87 -7.02 9.63
C TYR A 55 -23.85 -8.11 10.08
N GLY A 56 -23.56 -9.37 9.78
CA GLY A 56 -24.34 -10.50 10.25
C GLY A 56 -25.74 -10.61 9.65
N CYS A 57 -26.03 -9.94 8.53
CA CYS A 57 -27.27 -10.14 7.77
C CYS A 57 -27.29 -11.52 7.11
N GLY A 58 -27.49 -12.58 7.90
CA GLY A 58 -27.36 -13.98 7.47
C GLY A 58 -28.41 -14.46 6.46
N SER A 59 -29.37 -13.62 6.06
CA SER A 59 -30.30 -13.89 4.95
C SER A 59 -29.96 -13.11 3.67
N LEU A 60 -29.01 -12.17 3.72
CA LEU A 60 -28.71 -11.23 2.65
C LEU A 60 -27.90 -11.92 1.57
N LYS A 61 -28.55 -12.20 0.42
CA LYS A 61 -27.95 -12.94 -0.71
C LYS A 61 -27.39 -12.02 -1.79
N LYS A 62 -27.94 -10.81 -1.90
CA LYS A 62 -27.60 -9.84 -2.95
C LYS A 62 -27.41 -8.46 -2.34
N ALA A 63 -26.26 -7.85 -2.63
CA ALA A 63 -26.02 -6.44 -2.35
C ALA A 63 -25.76 -5.71 -3.68
N VAL A 64 -26.57 -4.66 -3.94
CA VAL A 64 -26.34 -3.73 -5.05
C VAL A 64 -25.76 -2.45 -4.48
N ILE A 65 -24.53 -2.13 -4.88
CA ILE A 65 -23.77 -0.98 -4.41
C ILE A 65 -23.94 0.17 -5.42
N GLY A 66 -24.40 1.32 -4.94
CA GLY A 66 -24.61 2.50 -5.78
C GLY A 66 -23.32 3.07 -6.39
N ASN A 67 -23.45 3.78 -7.50
CA ASN A 67 -22.34 4.27 -8.32
C ASN A 67 -21.49 5.37 -7.69
N ASN A 68 -21.95 6.01 -6.61
CA ASN A 68 -21.23 7.13 -5.97
C ASN A 68 -20.54 6.76 -4.66
N LEU A 69 -20.58 5.50 -4.25
CA LEU A 69 -19.82 5.03 -3.11
C LEU A 69 -18.35 4.83 -3.50
N ALA A 70 -17.43 5.48 -2.79
CA ALA A 70 -16.00 5.33 -3.00
C ALA A 70 -15.35 4.23 -2.13
N TYR A 71 -15.98 3.91 -1.00
CA TYR A 71 -15.41 3.03 0.02
C TYR A 71 -16.48 2.12 0.63
N VAL A 72 -16.23 0.81 0.63
CA VAL A 72 -17.01 -0.14 1.42
C VAL A 72 -16.37 -0.26 2.80
N ALA A 73 -17.05 0.20 3.85
CA ALA A 73 -16.46 0.34 5.18
C ALA A 73 -16.13 -0.98 5.89
N TYR A 74 -15.39 -0.85 6.99
CA TYR A 74 -14.99 -1.94 7.87
C TYR A 74 -16.16 -2.86 8.19
N SER A 75 -15.99 -4.15 7.88
CA SER A 75 -16.95 -5.22 8.14
C SER A 75 -18.39 -4.95 7.66
N ALA A 76 -18.59 -4.05 6.68
CA ALA A 76 -19.92 -3.58 6.28
C ALA A 76 -20.88 -4.72 5.90
N PHE A 77 -20.38 -5.78 5.24
CA PHE A 77 -21.12 -6.98 4.85
C PHE A 77 -20.51 -8.26 5.44
N TYR A 78 -19.85 -8.17 6.59
CA TYR A 78 -19.26 -9.32 7.27
C TYR A 78 -20.33 -10.37 7.63
N SER A 79 -20.02 -11.64 7.42
CA SER A 79 -20.89 -12.79 7.76
C SER A 79 -22.34 -12.64 7.27
N CYS A 80 -22.48 -12.16 6.03
CA CYS A 80 -23.75 -12.23 5.31
C CYS A 80 -23.87 -13.58 4.57
N ALA A 81 -24.95 -13.74 3.80
CA ALA A 81 -25.20 -14.91 2.96
C ALA A 81 -25.00 -14.61 1.47
N LEU A 82 -24.14 -13.64 1.14
CA LEU A 82 -24.02 -13.11 -0.21
C LEU A 82 -23.60 -14.21 -1.18
N THR A 83 -24.32 -14.28 -2.30
CA THR A 83 -23.98 -15.10 -3.47
C THR A 83 -23.49 -14.25 -4.64
N GLU A 84 -23.85 -12.96 -4.64
CA GLU A 84 -23.46 -11.99 -5.66
C GLU A 84 -23.31 -10.58 -5.06
N ILE A 85 -22.36 -9.83 -5.61
CA ILE A 85 -22.15 -8.40 -5.33
C ILE A 85 -22.27 -7.67 -6.66
N MET A 86 -23.14 -6.66 -6.73
CA MET A 86 -23.24 -5.77 -7.88
C MET A 86 -22.55 -4.46 -7.55
N TRP A 87 -21.39 -4.22 -8.14
CA TRP A 87 -20.55 -3.07 -7.84
C TRP A 87 -21.04 -1.78 -8.51
N GLY A 88 -20.88 -0.67 -7.79
CA GLY A 88 -20.97 0.67 -8.36
C GLY A 88 -19.65 1.11 -9.01
N GLY A 89 -19.73 2.00 -10.00
CA GLY A 89 -18.58 2.36 -10.84
C GLY A 89 -17.47 3.21 -10.20
N LYS A 90 -17.61 3.67 -8.94
CA LYS A 90 -16.63 4.54 -8.25
C LYS A 90 -16.00 3.93 -7.01
N ILE A 91 -16.17 2.63 -6.75
CA ILE A 91 -15.54 2.00 -5.59
C ILE A 91 -14.03 2.02 -5.79
N GLU A 92 -13.32 2.79 -4.98
CA GLU A 92 -11.86 2.91 -5.00
C GLU A 92 -11.21 1.94 -4.00
N LYS A 93 -11.90 1.67 -2.88
CA LYS A 93 -11.36 0.87 -1.78
C LYS A 93 -12.38 -0.10 -1.21
N ILE A 94 -11.93 -1.33 -0.93
CA ILE A 94 -12.70 -2.35 -0.20
C ILE A 94 -12.11 -2.47 1.20
N GLY A 95 -12.90 -2.10 2.21
CA GLY A 95 -12.43 -1.97 3.59
C GLY A 95 -12.16 -3.27 4.31
N LYS A 96 -11.47 -3.14 5.44
CA LYS A 96 -11.04 -4.27 6.27
C LYS A 96 -12.23 -5.16 6.63
N SER A 97 -12.09 -6.46 6.35
CA SER A 97 -13.12 -7.48 6.57
C SER A 97 -14.49 -7.20 5.93
N ALA A 98 -14.59 -6.26 4.97
CA ALA A 98 -15.86 -5.76 4.44
C ALA A 98 -16.80 -6.86 3.96
N PHE A 99 -16.28 -7.92 3.35
CA PHE A 99 -17.04 -9.05 2.83
C PHE A 99 -16.61 -10.39 3.44
N ALA A 100 -15.86 -10.39 4.55
CA ALA A 100 -15.40 -11.62 5.18
C ALA A 100 -16.57 -12.51 5.63
N GLN A 101 -16.32 -13.82 5.71
CA GLN A 101 -17.28 -14.85 6.14
C GLN A 101 -18.55 -14.97 5.26
N ASN A 102 -18.55 -14.45 4.03
CA ASN A 102 -19.62 -14.72 3.06
C ASN A 102 -19.43 -16.10 2.41
N LYS A 103 -19.79 -17.14 3.15
CA LYS A 103 -19.54 -18.54 2.75
C LYS A 103 -20.29 -18.98 1.49
N ASN A 104 -21.31 -18.26 1.05
CA ASN A 104 -22.07 -18.59 -0.17
C ASN A 104 -21.51 -17.90 -1.43
N LEU A 105 -20.54 -17.00 -1.28
CA LEU A 105 -19.95 -16.27 -2.39
C LEU A 105 -18.98 -17.21 -3.12
N THR A 106 -19.18 -17.44 -4.41
CA THR A 106 -18.37 -18.37 -5.21
C THR A 106 -17.45 -17.67 -6.19
N THR A 107 -17.83 -16.47 -6.65
CA THR A 107 -17.08 -15.64 -7.57
C THR A 107 -17.13 -14.17 -7.15
N VAL A 108 -16.09 -13.42 -7.44
CA VAL A 108 -16.11 -11.96 -7.37
C VAL A 108 -15.28 -11.37 -8.50
N SER A 109 -15.85 -10.41 -9.22
CA SER A 109 -15.13 -9.57 -10.18
C SER A 109 -14.96 -8.18 -9.57
N ILE A 110 -13.72 -7.83 -9.22
CA ILE A 110 -13.40 -6.55 -8.59
C ILE A 110 -13.38 -5.47 -9.69
N PRO A 111 -14.08 -4.32 -9.52
CA PRO A 111 -14.19 -3.34 -10.58
C PRO A 111 -12.87 -2.57 -10.80
N ASN A 112 -12.60 -2.16 -12.04
CA ASN A 112 -11.39 -1.41 -12.45
C ASN A 112 -11.19 -0.06 -11.73
N SER A 113 -12.17 0.43 -10.98
CA SER A 113 -12.04 1.61 -10.13
C SER A 113 -11.28 1.33 -8.84
N VAL A 114 -11.19 0.06 -8.40
CA VAL A 114 -10.55 -0.32 -7.13
C VAL A 114 -9.05 -0.25 -7.27
N THR A 115 -8.42 0.45 -6.33
CA THR A 115 -6.96 0.55 -6.19
C THR A 115 -6.45 -0.18 -4.96
N GLU A 116 -7.31 -0.41 -3.96
CA GLU A 116 -6.92 -1.00 -2.67
C GLU A 116 -7.96 -1.99 -2.12
N ILE A 117 -7.49 -3.14 -1.67
CA ILE A 117 -8.26 -4.17 -0.95
C ILE A 117 -7.63 -4.33 0.43
N GLU A 118 -8.34 -3.96 1.49
CA GLU A 118 -7.77 -3.93 2.83
C GLU A 118 -7.72 -5.30 3.51
N TYR A 119 -7.12 -5.33 4.70
CA TYR A 119 -6.91 -6.53 5.52
C TYR A 119 -8.17 -7.38 5.63
N GLY A 120 -8.05 -8.69 5.35
CA GLY A 120 -9.14 -9.62 5.58
C GLY A 120 -10.42 -9.41 4.76
N ALA A 121 -10.42 -8.54 3.73
CA ALA A 121 -11.64 -8.11 3.02
C ALA A 121 -12.57 -9.25 2.60
N PHE A 122 -12.03 -10.41 2.19
CA PHE A 122 -12.76 -11.63 1.80
C PHE A 122 -12.34 -12.86 2.63
N ALA A 123 -11.79 -12.65 3.83
CA ALA A 123 -11.34 -13.74 4.71
C ALA A 123 -12.49 -14.70 5.04
N GLY A 124 -12.27 -16.01 4.84
CA GLY A 124 -13.26 -17.07 5.09
C GLY A 124 -14.52 -17.03 4.23
N CYS A 125 -14.46 -16.42 3.05
CA CYS A 125 -15.36 -16.75 1.95
C CYS A 125 -15.00 -18.14 1.40
N GLU A 126 -15.30 -19.20 2.16
CA GLU A 126 -14.79 -20.57 1.94
C GLU A 126 -15.09 -21.16 0.57
N ASN A 127 -16.19 -20.74 -0.08
CA ASN A 127 -16.56 -21.23 -1.42
C ASN A 127 -16.09 -20.30 -2.55
N LEU A 128 -15.43 -19.18 -2.25
CA LEU A 128 -14.95 -18.22 -3.25
C LEU A 128 -13.76 -18.80 -3.99
N SER A 129 -14.01 -19.38 -5.16
CA SER A 129 -13.02 -20.10 -5.97
C SER A 129 -12.51 -19.30 -7.16
N ASP A 130 -13.24 -18.27 -7.58
CA ASP A 130 -12.92 -17.42 -8.72
C ASP A 130 -12.88 -15.95 -8.30
N ILE A 131 -11.74 -15.30 -8.54
CA ILE A 131 -11.50 -13.92 -8.16
C ILE A 131 -10.81 -13.22 -9.33
N GLU A 132 -11.49 -12.25 -9.93
CA GLU A 132 -10.92 -11.38 -10.95
C GLU A 132 -10.42 -10.08 -10.29
N ILE A 133 -9.10 -9.91 -10.26
CA ILE A 133 -8.42 -8.72 -9.73
C ILE A 133 -7.93 -7.86 -10.90
N PRO A 134 -8.42 -6.61 -11.06
CA PRO A 134 -8.02 -5.76 -12.15
C PRO A 134 -6.61 -5.17 -11.95
N ASP A 135 -5.99 -4.76 -13.05
CA ASP A 135 -4.67 -4.11 -13.06
C ASP A 135 -4.61 -2.80 -12.28
N SER A 136 -5.76 -2.20 -11.97
CA SER A 136 -5.87 -0.99 -11.14
C SER A 136 -5.52 -1.24 -9.69
N VAL A 137 -5.60 -2.47 -9.19
CA VAL A 137 -5.26 -2.81 -7.80
C VAL A 137 -3.76 -2.75 -7.60
N GLU A 138 -3.33 -1.91 -6.67
CA GLU A 138 -1.91 -1.67 -6.35
C GLU A 138 -1.56 -2.07 -4.92
N ALA A 139 -2.55 -2.11 -4.03
CA ALA A 139 -2.39 -2.48 -2.63
C ALA A 139 -3.39 -3.55 -2.20
N ILE A 140 -2.88 -4.60 -1.55
CA ILE A 140 -3.69 -5.65 -0.92
C ILE A 140 -3.20 -5.82 0.51
N GLY A 141 -4.10 -5.73 1.47
CA GLY A 141 -3.82 -5.94 2.89
C GLY A 141 -3.61 -7.41 3.23
N GLY A 142 -2.98 -7.65 4.37
CA GLY A 142 -2.76 -9.00 4.87
C GLY A 142 -4.06 -9.82 4.95
N PHE A 143 -3.96 -11.09 4.61
CA PHE A 143 -5.05 -12.04 4.73
C PHE A 143 -6.33 -11.64 3.96
N ALA A 144 -6.25 -10.78 2.93
CA ALA A 144 -7.43 -10.36 2.18
C ALA A 144 -8.26 -11.55 1.63
N PHE A 145 -7.61 -12.67 1.28
CA PHE A 145 -8.22 -13.88 0.73
C PHE A 145 -7.87 -15.16 1.52
N GLU A 146 -7.23 -15.03 2.67
CA GLU A 146 -6.94 -16.13 3.61
C GLU A 146 -7.39 -15.70 5.01
N SER A 147 -7.18 -16.51 6.04
CA SER A 147 -7.59 -16.13 7.39
C SER A 147 -6.46 -16.25 8.40
N ASP A 148 -6.27 -15.20 9.20
CA ASP A 148 -5.42 -15.21 10.41
C ASP A 148 -6.21 -15.57 11.68
N ILE A 149 -7.50 -15.19 11.73
CA ILE A 149 -8.30 -15.16 12.98
C ILE A 149 -9.65 -15.88 12.91
N ASN A 150 -10.16 -16.16 11.71
CA ASN A 150 -11.47 -16.77 11.47
C ASN A 150 -11.34 -18.15 10.81
N PRO A 151 -12.34 -19.05 10.88
CA PRO A 151 -12.23 -20.33 10.19
C PRO A 151 -12.30 -20.11 8.67
N GLY A 152 -11.38 -20.77 7.96
CA GLY A 152 -11.43 -20.97 6.51
C GLY A 152 -10.68 -19.92 5.69
N ASN A 153 -9.92 -20.39 4.71
CA ASN A 153 -9.42 -19.56 3.62
C ASN A 153 -10.49 -19.43 2.53
N THR A 154 -10.23 -18.61 1.51
CA THR A 154 -10.99 -18.73 0.25
C THR A 154 -10.59 -19.99 -0.50
N ALA A 155 -11.52 -20.61 -1.23
CA ALA A 155 -11.20 -21.72 -2.13
C ALA A 155 -10.17 -21.32 -3.20
N TRP A 156 -10.17 -20.05 -3.63
CA TRP A 156 -9.19 -19.48 -4.57
C TRP A 156 -7.77 -19.56 -4.00
N TYR A 157 -7.58 -19.19 -2.73
CA TYR A 157 -6.27 -19.24 -2.08
C TYR A 157 -5.82 -20.67 -1.80
N ASP A 158 -6.74 -21.53 -1.34
CA ASP A 158 -6.42 -22.94 -1.08
C ASP A 158 -5.99 -23.67 -2.36
N ALA A 159 -6.56 -23.30 -3.52
CA ALA A 159 -6.19 -23.84 -4.82
C ALA A 159 -4.81 -23.39 -5.34
N GLN A 160 -4.19 -22.36 -4.76
CA GLN A 160 -2.85 -21.91 -5.17
C GLN A 160 -1.80 -22.96 -4.81
N ALA A 161 -0.78 -23.12 -5.65
CA ALA A 161 0.39 -23.93 -5.30
C ALA A 161 1.23 -23.25 -4.21
N ASP A 162 2.04 -24.03 -3.50
CA ASP A 162 3.10 -23.49 -2.65
C ASP A 162 4.11 -22.68 -3.49
N GLY A 163 4.66 -21.63 -2.90
CA GLY A 163 5.54 -20.65 -3.56
C GLY A 163 4.87 -19.29 -3.77
N ASP A 164 5.29 -18.57 -4.81
CA ASP A 164 4.83 -17.21 -5.09
C ASP A 164 3.37 -17.17 -5.55
N VAL A 165 2.51 -16.51 -4.79
CA VAL A 165 1.10 -16.26 -5.10
C VAL A 165 0.93 -14.80 -5.49
N TYR A 166 0.31 -14.57 -6.65
CA TYR A 166 -0.03 -13.25 -7.16
C TYR A 166 -1.55 -13.09 -7.21
N ALA A 167 -2.03 -11.91 -6.82
CA ALA A 167 -3.42 -11.49 -6.98
C ALA A 167 -3.44 -10.30 -7.95
N GLY A 168 -3.78 -10.56 -9.21
CA GLY A 168 -3.57 -9.59 -10.29
C GLY A 168 -2.09 -9.21 -10.42
N LYS A 169 -1.79 -7.92 -10.37
CA LYS A 169 -0.42 -7.37 -10.41
C LYS A 169 0.21 -7.14 -9.03
N VAL A 170 -0.37 -7.71 -7.96
CA VAL A 170 0.18 -7.60 -6.61
C VAL A 170 0.79 -8.94 -6.19
N TYR A 171 2.02 -8.91 -5.67
CA TYR A 171 2.62 -10.07 -5.01
C TYR A 171 1.87 -10.27 -3.69
N TYR A 172 1.02 -11.29 -3.63
CA TYR A 172 0.09 -11.48 -2.52
C TYR A 172 0.73 -12.22 -1.34
N LYS A 173 1.41 -13.34 -1.60
CA LYS A 173 1.94 -14.21 -0.54
C LYS A 173 3.01 -15.13 -1.07
N TYR A 174 4.00 -15.47 -0.26
CA TYR A 174 4.71 -16.74 -0.39
C TYR A 174 3.95 -17.81 0.41
N LYS A 175 3.27 -18.74 -0.28
CA LYS A 175 2.52 -19.84 0.34
C LYS A 175 3.46 -21.00 0.69
N GLY A 176 3.35 -21.52 1.91
CA GLY A 176 4.29 -22.51 2.45
C GLY A 176 5.54 -21.87 3.07
N GLU A 177 6.60 -22.67 3.24
CA GLU A 177 7.88 -22.21 3.81
C GLU A 177 8.91 -21.98 2.71
N VAL A 178 9.54 -20.81 2.68
CA VAL A 178 10.68 -20.53 1.80
C VAL A 178 11.81 -21.53 2.15
N PRO A 179 12.42 -22.23 1.16
CA PRO A 179 13.55 -23.10 1.45
C PRO A 179 14.74 -22.30 2.00
N THR A 180 15.57 -22.93 2.83
CA THR A 180 16.79 -22.31 3.38
C THR A 180 17.69 -21.73 2.28
N ASP A 181 18.28 -20.56 2.53
CA ASP A 181 19.20 -19.85 1.62
C ASP A 181 18.60 -19.42 0.26
N THR A 182 17.27 -19.33 0.17
CA THR A 182 16.58 -18.92 -1.07
C THR A 182 16.64 -17.41 -1.30
N VAL A 183 16.85 -17.05 -2.56
CA VAL A 183 16.61 -15.70 -3.10
C VAL A 183 15.27 -15.73 -3.82
N VAL A 184 14.34 -14.86 -3.42
CA VAL A 184 13.05 -14.71 -4.12
C VAL A 184 13.13 -13.51 -5.06
N THR A 185 12.81 -13.72 -6.34
CA THR A 185 12.76 -12.66 -7.34
C THR A 185 11.30 -12.36 -7.69
N ILE A 186 10.82 -11.18 -7.32
CA ILE A 186 9.47 -10.72 -7.68
C ILE A 186 9.46 -10.36 -9.17
N LYS A 187 8.41 -10.76 -9.88
CA LYS A 187 8.31 -10.60 -11.34
C LYS A 187 8.14 -9.14 -11.74
N ASP A 188 8.79 -8.73 -12.85
CA ASP A 188 8.55 -7.42 -13.48
C ASP A 188 7.06 -7.22 -13.81
N GLY A 189 6.59 -5.98 -13.67
CA GLY A 189 5.18 -5.62 -13.84
C GLY A 189 4.34 -5.80 -12.57
N THR A 190 4.93 -6.34 -11.49
CA THR A 190 4.33 -6.31 -10.15
C THR A 190 4.24 -4.86 -9.66
N LYS A 191 3.07 -4.42 -9.26
CA LYS A 191 2.79 -3.06 -8.78
C LYS A 191 3.01 -2.89 -7.28
N GLY A 192 2.76 -3.93 -6.49
CA GLY A 192 2.86 -3.85 -5.04
C GLY A 192 3.17 -5.19 -4.39
N ILE A 193 3.70 -5.13 -3.17
CA ILE A 193 3.86 -6.28 -2.28
C ILE A 193 2.78 -6.16 -1.21
N ALA A 194 1.92 -7.16 -1.11
CA ALA A 194 0.81 -7.17 -0.17
C ALA A 194 1.28 -7.17 1.28
N GLY A 195 0.39 -6.76 2.18
CA GLY A 195 0.63 -6.90 3.61
C GLY A 195 0.84 -8.37 3.97
N TYR A 196 1.76 -8.64 4.91
CA TYR A 196 2.08 -10.00 5.37
C TYR A 196 2.53 -11.00 4.27
N ALA A 197 2.98 -10.51 3.10
CA ALA A 197 3.32 -11.35 1.94
C ALA A 197 4.40 -12.40 2.24
N PHE A 198 5.43 -12.04 2.99
CA PHE A 198 6.53 -12.89 3.45
C PHE A 198 6.56 -13.00 4.98
N TYR A 199 5.44 -12.74 5.66
CA TYR A 199 5.36 -12.83 7.13
C TYR A 199 5.90 -14.18 7.63
N MET A 200 6.83 -14.12 8.57
CA MET A 200 7.52 -15.27 9.18
C MET A 200 8.24 -16.19 8.18
N GLN A 201 8.63 -15.70 6.99
CA GLN A 201 9.50 -16.46 6.08
C GLN A 201 10.95 -16.44 6.58
N ARG A 202 11.19 -17.19 7.66
CA ARG A 202 12.45 -17.16 8.44
C ARG A 202 13.68 -17.60 7.66
N ASN A 203 13.50 -18.33 6.57
CA ASN A 203 14.55 -18.83 5.68
C ASN A 203 14.85 -17.91 4.49
N LEU A 204 14.03 -16.88 4.26
CA LEU A 204 14.23 -15.92 3.17
C LEU A 204 15.55 -15.16 3.40
N LYS A 205 16.52 -15.34 2.50
CA LYS A 205 17.84 -14.72 2.61
C LYS A 205 17.90 -13.36 1.94
N GLU A 206 17.24 -13.25 0.79
CA GLU A 206 17.26 -12.08 -0.07
C GLU A 206 15.97 -12.03 -0.89
N VAL A 207 15.49 -10.82 -1.13
CA VAL A 207 14.38 -10.55 -2.04
C VAL A 207 14.83 -9.52 -3.07
N VAL A 208 14.60 -9.82 -4.34
CA VAL A 208 14.83 -8.91 -5.46
C VAL A 208 13.48 -8.29 -5.82
N ILE A 209 13.34 -6.99 -5.55
CA ILE A 209 12.13 -6.20 -5.81
C ILE A 209 12.35 -5.42 -7.12
N PRO A 210 11.52 -5.61 -8.16
CA PRO A 210 11.69 -4.94 -9.44
C PRO A 210 11.21 -3.49 -9.39
N ASP A 211 11.72 -2.67 -10.32
CA ASP A 211 11.41 -1.24 -10.44
C ASP A 211 9.95 -0.93 -10.78
N SER A 212 9.11 -1.94 -11.03
CA SER A 212 7.66 -1.74 -11.18
C SER A 212 6.90 -1.64 -9.86
N VAL A 213 7.50 -2.03 -8.73
CA VAL A 213 6.84 -2.06 -7.42
C VAL A 213 6.80 -0.66 -6.80
N ASN A 214 5.60 -0.13 -6.59
CA ASN A 214 5.39 1.21 -6.05
C ASN A 214 5.04 1.24 -4.55
N ASN A 215 4.74 0.09 -3.95
CA ASN A 215 4.28 -0.01 -2.56
C ASN A 215 4.71 -1.33 -1.89
N ILE A 216 5.16 -1.24 -0.65
CA ILE A 216 5.44 -2.39 0.23
C ILE A 216 4.45 -2.35 1.40
N GLY A 217 3.61 -3.39 1.53
CA GLY A 217 2.53 -3.45 2.50
C GLY A 217 2.95 -3.60 3.97
N GLU A 218 1.97 -3.44 4.86
CA GLU A 218 2.11 -3.67 6.31
C GLU A 218 2.65 -5.08 6.60
N ALA A 219 3.63 -5.18 7.50
CA ALA A 219 4.24 -6.44 7.92
C ALA A 219 4.74 -7.34 6.75
N ALA A 220 4.98 -6.79 5.56
CA ALA A 220 5.26 -7.58 4.35
C ALA A 220 6.43 -8.57 4.51
N PHE A 221 7.46 -8.22 5.28
CA PHE A 221 8.64 -9.04 5.60
C PHE A 221 8.82 -9.21 7.11
N MET A 222 7.76 -9.04 7.90
CA MET A 222 7.87 -9.15 9.35
C MET A 222 8.32 -10.56 9.74
N ASP A 223 9.29 -10.64 10.66
CA ASP A 223 9.93 -11.87 11.14
C ASP A 223 10.66 -12.70 10.06
N CYS A 224 11.09 -12.08 8.96
CA CYS A 224 12.08 -12.65 8.03
C CYS A 224 13.50 -12.60 8.63
N ILE A 225 13.77 -13.41 9.66
CA ILE A 225 15.00 -13.32 10.48
C ILE A 225 16.31 -13.52 9.70
N SER A 226 16.28 -14.25 8.58
CA SER A 226 17.47 -14.51 7.74
C SER A 226 17.66 -13.50 6.61
N LEU A 227 16.73 -12.56 6.43
CA LEU A 227 16.81 -11.56 5.37
C LEU A 227 17.97 -10.62 5.66
N LYS A 228 18.99 -10.66 4.80
CA LYS A 228 20.25 -9.90 4.98
C LYS A 228 20.30 -8.65 4.13
N ASN A 229 19.78 -8.76 2.90
CA ASN A 229 19.84 -7.71 1.90
C ASN A 229 18.45 -7.47 1.34
N VAL A 230 18.07 -6.19 1.27
CA VAL A 230 16.94 -5.72 0.49
C VAL A 230 17.33 -4.38 -0.13
N THR A 231 17.15 -4.27 -1.44
CA THR A 231 17.25 -3.00 -2.16
C THR A 231 15.83 -2.53 -2.43
N ILE A 232 15.49 -1.34 -1.94
CA ILE A 232 14.19 -0.72 -2.21
C ILE A 232 14.33 0.06 -3.54
N PRO A 233 13.58 -0.28 -4.59
CA PRO A 233 13.72 0.36 -5.89
C PRO A 233 13.13 1.78 -5.90
N ASP A 234 13.60 2.61 -6.84
CA ASP A 234 13.27 4.04 -6.94
C ASP A 234 11.79 4.32 -7.23
N SER A 235 10.99 3.31 -7.59
CA SER A 235 9.55 3.46 -7.77
C SER A 235 8.73 3.35 -6.49
N VAL A 236 9.30 2.85 -5.39
CA VAL A 236 8.58 2.68 -4.12
C VAL A 236 8.29 4.03 -3.48
N ASN A 237 7.02 4.32 -3.25
CA ASN A 237 6.58 5.56 -2.62
C ASN A 237 6.20 5.36 -1.14
N ASN A 238 5.88 4.14 -0.73
CA ASN A 238 5.41 3.80 0.60
C ASN A 238 5.98 2.47 1.11
N ILE A 239 6.42 2.48 2.37
CA ILE A 239 6.81 1.29 3.15
C ILE A 239 5.86 1.19 4.34
N GLY A 240 5.08 0.11 4.42
CA GLY A 240 4.03 -0.08 5.42
C GLY A 240 4.52 -0.20 6.86
N GLU A 241 3.58 -0.04 7.80
CA GLU A 241 3.83 -0.27 9.23
C GLU A 241 4.43 -1.66 9.47
N VAL A 242 5.43 -1.72 10.35
CA VAL A 242 6.16 -2.95 10.73
C VAL A 242 6.69 -3.81 9.57
N ALA A 243 6.83 -3.25 8.35
CA ALA A 243 7.14 -4.00 7.13
C ALA A 243 8.36 -4.93 7.24
N PHE A 244 9.43 -4.52 7.93
CA PHE A 244 10.64 -5.32 8.18
C PHE A 244 10.92 -5.49 9.68
N MET A 245 9.89 -5.43 10.52
CA MET A 245 10.04 -5.73 11.95
C MET A 245 10.50 -7.18 12.15
N GLY A 246 11.48 -7.43 13.00
CA GLY A 246 12.00 -8.78 13.25
C GLY A 246 12.99 -9.29 12.19
N CYS A 247 13.38 -8.49 11.20
CA CYS A 247 14.46 -8.84 10.28
C CYS A 247 15.84 -8.72 10.96
N GLU A 248 16.17 -9.66 11.85
CA GLU A 248 17.36 -9.60 12.72
C GLU A 248 18.70 -9.51 11.97
N SER A 249 18.77 -10.17 10.81
CA SER A 249 19.95 -10.20 9.94
C SER A 249 20.11 -8.97 9.05
N LEU A 250 19.05 -8.15 8.90
CA LEU A 250 19.10 -6.93 8.12
C LEU A 250 19.77 -5.84 8.96
N LYS A 251 20.98 -5.44 8.57
CA LYS A 251 21.77 -4.41 9.30
C LYS A 251 21.81 -3.06 8.61
N THR A 252 21.61 -3.05 7.29
CA THR A 252 21.61 -1.83 6.49
C THR A 252 20.50 -1.91 5.48
N VAL A 253 19.82 -0.78 5.26
CA VAL A 253 18.86 -0.64 4.17
C VAL A 253 19.11 0.68 3.45
N THR A 254 19.08 0.63 2.11
CA THR A 254 19.09 1.82 1.27
C THR A 254 17.67 2.18 0.88
N ILE A 255 17.27 3.41 1.19
CA ILE A 255 15.93 3.94 0.93
C ILE A 255 16.05 5.08 -0.09
N PRO A 256 15.36 4.99 -1.25
CA PRO A 256 15.42 6.01 -2.28
C PRO A 256 14.59 7.26 -1.92
N GLU A 257 14.85 8.38 -2.62
CA GLU A 257 14.17 9.68 -2.39
C GLU A 257 12.68 9.67 -2.77
N SER A 258 12.27 8.70 -3.59
CA SER A 258 10.87 8.48 -3.96
C SER A 258 10.01 8.06 -2.77
N VAL A 259 10.56 7.35 -1.78
CA VAL A 259 9.83 6.95 -0.58
C VAL A 259 9.37 8.19 0.18
N LYS A 260 8.06 8.41 0.23
CA LYS A 260 7.43 9.56 0.91
C LYS A 260 6.94 9.21 2.31
N VAL A 261 6.57 7.95 2.53
CA VAL A 261 6.01 7.46 3.79
C VAL A 261 6.72 6.18 4.22
N ILE A 262 7.19 6.17 5.47
CA ILE A 262 7.74 4.99 6.15
C ILE A 262 6.89 4.78 7.40
N GLY A 263 6.20 3.64 7.46
CA GLY A 263 5.27 3.31 8.53
C GLY A 263 5.95 3.16 9.90
N ARG A 264 5.14 3.19 10.95
CA ARG A 264 5.60 3.00 12.32
C ARG A 264 6.39 1.69 12.43
N GLU A 265 7.57 1.75 13.05
CA GLU A 265 8.42 0.58 13.30
C GLU A 265 8.76 -0.27 12.06
N ALA A 266 8.64 0.30 10.85
CA ALA A 266 8.83 -0.43 9.59
C ALA A 266 10.23 -1.01 9.41
N LEU A 267 11.27 -0.35 9.95
CA LEU A 267 12.68 -0.69 9.73
C LEU A 267 13.45 -0.66 11.04
N GLY A 268 14.34 -1.64 11.23
CA GLY A 268 15.33 -1.65 12.31
C GLY A 268 14.81 -2.08 13.68
N TYR A 269 13.57 -2.57 13.78
CA TYR A 269 12.98 -3.07 15.02
C TYR A 269 12.99 -4.59 15.07
N LEU A 270 13.08 -5.15 16.28
CA LEU A 270 12.93 -6.58 16.58
C LEU A 270 11.49 -6.89 17.00
N SER A 271 11.00 -8.08 16.68
CA SER A 271 9.71 -8.61 17.15
C SER A 271 9.88 -9.14 18.58
N SER A 272 9.04 -8.73 19.53
CA SER A 272 9.10 -9.23 20.92
C SER A 272 7.73 -9.18 21.60
N LYS A 273 7.36 -10.30 22.25
CA LYS A 273 6.15 -10.43 23.09
C LYS A 273 6.36 -10.05 24.57
N GLN A 274 7.59 -9.70 24.99
CA GLN A 274 7.94 -9.63 26.41
C GLN A 274 8.04 -8.23 27.01
N TYR A 275 7.99 -7.15 26.22
CA TYR A 275 8.33 -5.81 26.72
C TYR A 275 7.53 -4.69 26.06
N GLU A 276 7.30 -3.62 26.82
CA GLU A 276 6.41 -2.48 26.48
C GLU A 276 7.07 -1.41 25.58
N GLN A 277 8.34 -1.56 25.18
CA GLN A 277 9.05 -0.66 24.24
C GLN A 277 9.85 -1.45 23.19
N GLY A 278 9.81 -1.00 21.93
CA GLY A 278 10.42 -1.67 20.79
C GLY A 278 11.95 -1.75 20.87
N TYR A 279 12.50 -2.96 20.79
CA TYR A 279 13.94 -3.18 20.70
C TYR A 279 14.42 -2.93 19.27
N LYS A 280 15.58 -2.28 19.16
CA LYS A 280 16.22 -2.01 17.87
C LYS A 280 17.24 -3.09 17.54
N VAL A 281 17.37 -3.38 16.26
CA VAL A 281 18.49 -4.14 15.73
C VAL A 281 19.78 -3.36 16.01
N GLU A 282 20.71 -3.95 16.75
CA GLU A 282 21.98 -3.31 17.08
C GLU A 282 22.76 -2.96 15.81
N GLY A 283 23.25 -1.72 15.74
CA GLY A 283 24.02 -1.20 14.60
C GLY A 283 23.20 -0.94 13.34
N PHE A 284 21.86 -0.95 13.41
CA PHE A 284 21.02 -0.72 12.24
C PHE A 284 21.27 0.65 11.62
N THR A 285 21.55 0.65 10.32
CA THR A 285 21.93 1.84 9.56
C THR A 285 20.98 2.05 8.39
N ILE A 286 20.44 3.26 8.29
CA ILE A 286 19.58 3.67 7.18
C ILE A 286 20.42 4.54 6.25
N ARG A 287 20.50 4.16 4.98
CA ARG A 287 21.10 4.95 3.90
C ARG A 287 20.01 5.63 3.10
N GLY A 288 20.21 6.90 2.76
CA GLY A 288 19.29 7.63 1.91
C GLY A 288 19.78 9.04 1.59
N VAL A 289 18.98 9.79 0.84
CA VAL A 289 19.30 11.20 0.50
C VAL A 289 19.05 12.09 1.72
N ALA A 290 19.90 13.09 1.94
CA ALA A 290 19.68 14.10 2.98
C ALA A 290 18.36 14.87 2.76
N GLY A 291 17.60 15.12 3.82
CA GLY A 291 16.27 15.72 3.78
C GLY A 291 15.13 14.78 3.40
N SER A 292 15.42 13.51 3.09
CA SER A 292 14.41 12.52 2.69
C SER A 292 13.59 11.97 3.86
N ALA A 293 12.53 11.23 3.53
CA ALA A 293 11.77 10.45 4.53
C ALA A 293 12.67 9.45 5.29
N ALA A 294 13.72 8.93 4.64
CA ALA A 294 14.68 8.02 5.26
C ALA A 294 15.47 8.72 6.39
N GLU A 295 15.99 9.93 6.14
CA GLU A 295 16.69 10.69 7.17
C GLU A 295 15.75 11.07 8.32
N LYS A 296 14.53 11.50 8.00
CA LYS A 296 13.51 11.84 8.99
C LYS A 296 13.21 10.63 9.88
N TYR A 297 12.88 9.48 9.29
CA TYR A 297 12.59 8.25 10.03
C TYR A 297 13.76 7.82 10.90
N ALA A 298 15.00 7.87 10.36
CA ALA A 298 16.19 7.53 11.12
C ALA A 298 16.39 8.44 12.35
N LYS A 299 16.24 9.76 12.19
CA LYS A 299 16.37 10.72 13.29
C LYS A 299 15.27 10.55 14.35
N GLU A 300 14.01 10.49 13.92
CA GLU A 300 12.85 10.37 14.83
C GLU A 300 12.90 9.09 15.65
N ASN A 301 13.39 8.00 15.05
CA ASN A 301 13.49 6.71 15.72
C ASN A 301 14.89 6.44 16.28
N GLY A 302 15.84 7.38 16.21
CA GLY A 302 17.20 7.22 16.77
C GLY A 302 17.99 6.05 16.18
N PHE A 303 17.99 5.92 14.86
CA PHE A 303 18.87 5.03 14.07
C PHE A 303 20.05 5.82 13.49
N THR A 304 21.13 5.12 13.16
CA THR A 304 22.23 5.71 12.38
C THR A 304 21.73 6.04 10.98
N PHE A 305 21.95 7.28 10.54
CA PHE A 305 21.70 7.69 9.16
C PHE A 305 23.02 7.94 8.44
N GLU A 306 23.21 7.24 7.32
CA GLU A 306 24.31 7.46 6.39
C GLU A 306 23.76 8.19 5.16
N ALA A 307 24.06 9.48 5.04
CA ALA A 307 23.70 10.23 3.85
C ALA A 307 24.40 9.61 2.64
N MET A 308 23.63 9.13 1.68
CA MET A 308 24.16 8.84 0.37
C MET A 308 24.58 10.16 -0.24
N LYS A 309 25.84 10.24 -0.67
CA LYS A 309 26.21 11.31 -1.58
C LYS A 309 25.39 11.08 -2.84
N PRO A 310 24.59 12.05 -3.29
CA PRO A 310 24.09 11.97 -4.65
C PRO A 310 25.30 11.77 -5.56
N ASP A 311 25.17 10.93 -6.58
CA ASP A 311 26.24 10.74 -7.56
C ASP A 311 26.59 12.08 -8.25
N TYR A 312 25.67 13.07 -8.15
CA TYR A 312 25.79 14.43 -8.64
C TYR A 312 25.94 15.50 -7.54
N ILE A 313 26.52 16.65 -7.89
CA ILE A 313 26.52 17.85 -7.06
C ILE A 313 25.33 18.73 -7.48
N LYS A 314 24.49 19.14 -6.54
CA LYS A 314 23.33 20.00 -6.84
C LYS A 314 23.82 21.33 -7.45
N GLY A 315 23.33 21.65 -8.63
CA GLY A 315 23.75 22.80 -9.45
C GLY A 315 24.94 22.54 -10.37
N ASP A 316 25.57 21.36 -10.33
CA ASP A 316 26.67 20.92 -11.21
C ASP A 316 26.11 20.24 -12.46
N SER A 317 25.42 21.02 -13.28
CA SER A 317 24.76 20.56 -14.50
C SER A 317 25.73 20.13 -15.60
N ASP A 318 27.03 20.42 -15.49
CA ASP A 318 28.05 19.94 -16.42
C ASP A 318 28.93 18.80 -15.88
N SER A 319 28.66 18.34 -14.65
CA SER A 319 29.31 17.22 -13.98
C SER A 319 30.83 17.36 -13.86
N ASP A 320 31.33 18.61 -13.73
CA ASP A 320 32.77 18.87 -13.57
C ASP A 320 33.25 18.80 -12.11
N GLY A 321 32.32 18.58 -11.19
CA GLY A 321 32.54 18.50 -9.75
C GLY A 321 32.46 19.85 -9.04
N LYS A 322 32.07 20.93 -9.71
CA LYS A 322 32.00 22.29 -9.15
C LYS A 322 30.84 23.09 -9.71
N VAL A 323 30.06 23.68 -8.82
CA VAL A 323 29.03 24.64 -9.22
C VAL A 323 29.64 26.00 -9.57
N THR A 324 29.73 26.30 -10.87
CA THR A 324 30.35 27.50 -11.42
C THR A 324 29.45 28.21 -12.44
N ILE A 325 29.98 29.26 -13.08
CA ILE A 325 29.29 29.93 -14.19
C ILE A 325 29.13 29.02 -15.42
N SER A 326 29.89 27.92 -15.49
CA SER A 326 29.76 26.91 -16.53
C SER A 326 28.39 26.22 -16.42
N ASP A 327 27.96 25.88 -15.21
CA ASP A 327 26.65 25.29 -14.96
C ASP A 327 25.49 26.20 -15.29
N VAL A 328 25.60 27.48 -14.95
CA VAL A 328 24.63 28.49 -15.36
C VAL A 328 24.48 28.48 -16.88
N ARG A 329 25.60 28.36 -17.61
CA ARG A 329 25.58 28.29 -19.08
C ARG A 329 24.97 26.98 -19.56
N THR A 330 25.34 25.85 -18.97
CA THR A 330 24.84 24.52 -19.33
C THR A 330 23.34 24.40 -19.09
N THR A 331 22.87 24.74 -17.89
CA THR A 331 21.44 24.83 -17.54
C THR A 331 20.69 25.78 -18.46
N LEU A 332 21.22 26.98 -18.75
CA LEU A 332 20.58 27.91 -19.69
C LEU A 332 20.48 27.32 -21.10
N ARG A 333 21.53 26.64 -21.57
CA ARG A 333 21.51 25.97 -22.88
C ARG A 333 20.46 24.86 -22.92
N TYR A 334 20.31 24.09 -21.85
CA TYR A 334 19.28 23.06 -21.74
C TYR A 334 17.88 23.67 -21.79
N VAL A 335 17.61 24.68 -20.95
CA VAL A 335 16.34 25.43 -20.93
C VAL A 335 16.01 26.05 -22.31
N CYS A 336 17.03 26.47 -23.06
CA CYS A 336 16.89 26.98 -24.43
C CYS A 336 16.91 25.90 -25.53
N GLN A 337 16.85 24.61 -25.17
CA GLN A 337 16.87 23.46 -26.09
C GLN A 337 18.08 23.46 -27.04
N LYS A 338 19.25 23.85 -26.51
CA LYS A 338 20.55 23.91 -27.23
C LYS A 338 21.50 22.78 -26.86
N VAL A 339 21.17 21.99 -25.84
CA VAL A 339 21.93 20.82 -25.38
C VAL A 339 20.93 19.87 -24.71
N GLU A 340 21.21 18.58 -24.73
CA GLU A 340 20.55 17.56 -23.91
C GLU A 340 21.44 17.24 -22.72
N LEU A 341 20.84 17.03 -21.56
CA LEU A 341 21.52 16.57 -20.34
C LEU A 341 21.25 15.07 -20.16
N ASP A 342 22.20 14.34 -19.59
CA ASP A 342 21.92 12.99 -19.09
C ASP A 342 21.10 13.04 -17.78
N GLU A 343 20.70 11.89 -17.25
CA GLU A 343 19.83 11.84 -16.06
C GLU A 343 20.50 12.41 -14.81
N GLU A 344 21.80 12.22 -14.64
CA GLU A 344 22.56 12.73 -13.51
C GLU A 344 22.66 14.27 -13.58
N GLN A 345 22.97 14.80 -14.76
CA GLN A 345 23.00 16.23 -15.05
C GLN A 345 21.63 16.89 -14.91
N LYS A 346 20.55 16.18 -15.28
CA LYS A 346 19.18 16.68 -15.08
C LYS A 346 18.86 16.81 -13.59
N LEU A 347 19.22 15.80 -12.79
CA LEU A 347 19.05 15.83 -11.33
C LEU A 347 19.89 16.96 -10.70
N ALA A 348 21.10 17.18 -11.20
CA ALA A 348 21.94 18.30 -10.77
C ALA A 348 21.34 19.66 -11.14
N ALA A 349 20.76 19.78 -12.33
CA ALA A 349 20.19 21.03 -12.84
C ALA A 349 18.83 21.38 -12.23
N ASP A 350 18.03 20.40 -11.77
CA ASP A 350 16.76 20.62 -11.06
C ASP A 350 17.00 20.95 -9.58
N VAL A 351 17.50 22.16 -9.34
CA VAL A 351 17.82 22.63 -7.98
C VAL A 351 16.57 22.95 -7.15
N GLU A 352 15.40 23.13 -7.77
CA GLU A 352 14.12 23.25 -7.05
C GLU A 352 13.53 21.90 -6.62
N LYS A 353 13.99 20.79 -7.23
CA LYS A 353 13.43 19.44 -7.07
C LYS A 353 11.94 19.39 -7.41
N ASP A 354 11.53 20.15 -8.43
CA ASP A 354 10.13 20.18 -8.89
C ASP A 354 9.88 19.31 -10.13
N GLY A 355 10.93 18.63 -10.61
CA GLY A 355 10.92 17.77 -11.80
C GLY A 355 11.01 18.54 -13.11
N VAL A 356 11.19 19.87 -13.07
CA VAL A 356 11.16 20.73 -14.26
C VAL A 356 12.34 21.71 -14.25
N ILE A 357 13.40 21.38 -14.98
CA ILE A 357 14.55 22.28 -15.14
C ILE A 357 14.15 23.52 -15.96
N ASN A 358 14.05 24.67 -15.30
CA ASN A 358 13.58 25.91 -15.90
C ASN A 358 14.36 27.15 -15.43
N ILE A 359 13.84 28.35 -15.73
CA ILE A 359 14.51 29.60 -15.40
C ILE A 359 14.64 29.84 -13.88
N LYS A 360 13.82 29.19 -13.06
CA LYS A 360 13.90 29.28 -11.60
C LYS A 360 15.12 28.54 -11.07
N ASP A 361 15.39 27.33 -11.59
CA ASP A 361 16.60 26.57 -11.29
C ASP A 361 17.85 27.37 -11.68
N LEU A 362 17.88 27.82 -12.93
CA LEU A 362 18.95 28.65 -13.46
C LEU A 362 19.23 29.88 -12.58
N ARG A 363 18.16 30.54 -12.10
CA ARG A 363 18.29 31.70 -11.22
C ARG A 363 18.88 31.34 -9.87
N LYS A 364 18.54 30.17 -9.30
CA LYS A 364 19.13 29.70 -8.04
C LYS A 364 20.62 29.39 -8.21
N VAL A 365 20.99 28.62 -9.24
CA VAL A 365 22.41 28.33 -9.57
C VAL A 365 23.18 29.64 -9.78
N LEU A 366 22.64 30.59 -10.55
CA LEU A 366 23.27 31.89 -10.76
C LEU A 366 23.44 32.69 -9.46
N ARG A 367 22.44 32.67 -8.57
CA ARG A 367 22.52 33.36 -7.27
C ARG A 367 23.59 32.74 -6.38
N PHE A 368 23.70 31.41 -6.36
CA PHE A 368 24.74 30.70 -5.62
C PHE A 368 26.14 31.06 -6.13
N VAL A 369 26.37 30.95 -7.44
CA VAL A 369 27.66 31.29 -8.09
C VAL A 369 28.05 32.76 -7.86
N CYS A 370 27.06 33.64 -7.74
CA CYS A 370 27.27 35.06 -7.43
C CYS A 370 27.38 35.35 -5.91
N ASN A 371 27.49 34.35 -5.04
CA ASN A 371 27.53 34.47 -3.58
C ASN A 371 26.35 35.27 -2.99
N LYS A 372 25.17 35.18 -3.61
CA LYS A 372 23.92 35.82 -3.11
C LYS A 372 23.11 34.91 -2.20
N ILE A 373 23.46 33.62 -2.14
CA ILE A 373 22.92 32.59 -1.25
C ILE A 373 24.07 31.65 -0.88
N GLU A 374 24.01 31.05 0.31
CA GLU A 374 25.09 30.20 0.84
C GLU A 374 24.97 28.73 0.42
N GLU A 375 23.76 28.28 0.05
CA GLU A 375 23.45 26.89 -0.31
C GLU A 375 22.41 26.83 -1.44
N LEU A 376 22.34 25.69 -2.14
CA LEU A 376 21.44 25.43 -3.27
C LEU A 376 20.23 24.58 -2.93
#